data_AF-A0A3N1D639-F1
#
_entry.id   AF-A0A3N1D639-F1
#
_cell.length_a   1.000
_cell.length_b   1.000
_cell.length_c   1.000
_cell.angle_alpha   90.00
_cell.angle_beta   90.00
_cell.angle_gamma   90.00
#
_symmetry.space_group_name_H-M   'P 1'
#
loop_
_entity.id
_entity.type
_entity.pdbx_description
1 polymer ?
#
loop_
_entity_poly.entity_id
_entity_poly.type
_entity_poly.pdbx_seq_one_letter_code
_entity_poly.pdbx_strand_id
1 'polypeptide(L)'
;MRRGLVVTGVGLAAALAAGVGAHWFEGVPLVRACEVLTGDFAAGVLGPSVLSNDDMGRRSTECQYMSTPAGGSVNLQAERFKKTKKESGTERARRNALRHHGKPYPGLGREAYLAIFRLPAPPGTDPELRTGMGQLVIIVDDVVVRAGVGGRSVKDIRAASDHLARAYLDRLDG
;
A
#
# COMPACT_ATOMS: atom_id res chain seq x y z
N MET A 1 50.51 57.48 3.77
CA MET A 1 51.43 56.62 2.99
C MET A 1 50.86 55.20 3.00
N ARG A 2 50.78 54.60 1.80
CA ARG A 2 50.34 53.22 1.57
C ARG A 2 51.34 52.22 2.15
N ARG A 3 50.86 51.07 2.65
CA ARG A 3 51.29 49.71 2.23
C ARG A 3 50.38 48.68 2.90
N GLY A 4 49.63 47.96 2.06
CA GLY A 4 48.82 46.83 2.48
C GLY A 4 49.65 45.57 2.65
N LEU A 5 49.04 44.56 3.25
CA LEU A 5 49.41 43.17 3.05
C LEU A 5 48.12 42.36 2.90
N VAL A 6 47.90 41.89 1.69
CA VAL A 6 46.99 40.82 1.34
C VAL A 6 47.76 39.53 1.53
N VAL A 7 47.26 38.61 2.36
CA VAL A 7 47.60 37.19 2.25
C VAL A 7 46.31 36.38 2.35
N THR A 8 45.92 35.91 1.17
CA THR A 8 44.99 34.84 0.86
C THR A 8 45.31 33.57 1.63
N GLY A 9 44.40 33.15 2.52
CA GLY A 9 44.36 31.80 3.07
C GLY A 9 43.18 31.04 2.45
N VAL A 10 43.47 30.20 1.47
CA VAL A 10 42.54 29.29 0.80
C VAL A 10 42.08 28.23 1.81
N GLY A 11 40.95 28.47 2.46
CA GLY A 11 40.27 27.51 3.33
C GLY A 11 39.17 26.78 2.57
N LEU A 12 39.59 25.78 1.80
CA LEU A 12 38.84 24.60 1.35
C LEU A 12 37.29 24.71 1.36
N ALA A 13 36.73 25.11 0.22
CA ALA A 13 35.33 24.92 -0.10
C ALA A 13 35.03 23.41 -0.20
N ALA A 14 34.49 22.82 0.86
CA ALA A 14 33.79 21.54 0.77
C ALA A 14 32.41 21.79 0.14
N ALA A 15 32.42 22.05 -1.16
CA ALA A 15 31.24 21.89 -2.01
C ALA A 15 30.97 20.39 -2.13
N LEU A 16 30.22 19.83 -1.18
CA LEU A 16 29.61 18.52 -1.38
C LEU A 16 28.45 18.68 -2.36
N ALA A 17 28.71 18.10 -3.52
CA ALA A 17 27.86 18.02 -4.68
C ALA A 17 26.51 17.37 -4.38
N ALA A 18 25.51 17.86 -5.12
CA ALA A 18 24.46 17.06 -5.75
C ALA A 18 23.63 16.14 -4.82
N GLY A 19 22.68 16.76 -4.12
CA GLY A 19 21.40 16.12 -3.84
C GLY A 19 20.42 16.46 -4.97
N VAL A 20 20.34 15.59 -5.97
CA VAL A 20 19.32 15.57 -7.02
C VAL A 20 17.97 15.96 -6.43
N GLY A 21 17.30 16.94 -7.06
CA GLY A 21 16.04 17.52 -6.63
C GLY A 21 15.14 16.54 -5.89
N ALA A 22 15.11 16.68 -4.56
CA ALA A 22 13.98 16.25 -3.78
C ALA A 22 12.79 17.08 -4.27
N HIS A 23 12.14 16.60 -5.31
CA HIS A 23 10.76 16.97 -5.58
C HIS A 23 9.98 16.40 -4.41
N TRP A 24 9.88 17.18 -3.34
CA TRP A 24 8.96 16.95 -2.25
C TRP A 24 7.60 16.76 -2.91
N PHE A 25 7.09 15.52 -2.91
CA PHE A 25 5.69 15.30 -3.20
C PHE A 25 4.94 15.95 -2.03
N GLU A 26 4.28 17.09 -2.24
CA GLU A 26 3.52 17.83 -1.23
C GLU A 26 2.23 17.10 -0.77
N GLY A 27 2.27 15.77 -0.66
CA GLY A 27 1.11 14.94 -0.32
C GLY A 27 1.43 13.88 0.72
N VAL A 28 0.39 13.17 1.17
CA VAL A 28 0.45 12.08 2.16
C VAL A 28 1.61 11.12 1.84
N PRO A 29 2.52 10.80 2.77
CA PRO A 29 3.66 9.93 2.48
C PRO A 29 3.21 8.52 2.06
N LEU A 30 4.01 7.84 1.24
CA LEU A 30 3.81 6.41 0.96
C LEU A 30 4.54 5.61 2.05
N VAL A 31 3.79 4.86 2.85
CA VAL A 31 4.32 3.89 3.81
C VAL A 31 4.65 2.62 3.04
N ARG A 32 5.84 2.05 3.25
CA ARG A 32 6.24 0.82 2.56
C ARG A 32 5.31 -0.33 2.94
N ALA A 33 4.72 -1.00 1.95
CA ALA A 33 3.76 -2.06 2.18
C ALA A 33 4.35 -3.21 3.01
N CYS A 34 5.62 -3.59 2.80
CA CYS A 34 6.27 -4.64 3.58
C CYS A 34 6.64 -4.23 5.02
N GLU A 35 6.56 -2.94 5.38
CA GLU A 35 6.70 -2.51 6.79
C GLU A 35 5.39 -2.66 7.57
N VAL A 36 4.29 -2.94 6.86
CA VAL A 36 2.94 -3.15 7.41
C VAL A 36 2.52 -4.60 7.26
N LEU A 37 2.62 -5.17 6.05
CA LEU A 37 2.35 -6.58 5.79
C LEU A 37 3.59 -7.42 6.15
N THR A 38 3.61 -7.91 7.39
CA THR A 38 4.71 -8.75 7.89
C THR A 38 4.51 -10.22 7.55
N GLY A 39 5.61 -10.98 7.56
CA GLY A 39 5.57 -12.43 7.42
C GLY A 39 4.75 -13.11 8.52
N ASP A 40 4.78 -12.59 9.75
CA ASP A 40 4.00 -13.14 10.87
C ASP A 40 2.49 -12.95 10.66
N PHE A 41 2.08 -11.77 10.17
CA PHE A 41 0.68 -11.55 9.81
C PHE A 41 0.25 -12.49 8.67
N ALA A 42 1.07 -12.57 7.62
CA ALA A 42 0.79 -13.47 6.49
C ALA A 42 0.71 -14.93 6.94
N ALA A 43 1.58 -15.36 7.85
CA ALA A 43 1.57 -16.69 8.43
C ALA A 43 0.33 -16.94 9.31
N GLY A 44 -0.14 -15.95 10.06
CA GLY A 44 -1.37 -16.04 10.83
C GLY A 44 -2.63 -16.18 9.97
N VAL A 45 -2.64 -15.58 8.77
CA VAL A 45 -3.79 -15.62 7.85
C VAL A 45 -3.76 -16.84 6.93
N LEU A 46 -2.60 -17.15 6.36
CA LEU A 46 -2.43 -18.17 5.32
C LEU A 46 -1.78 -19.47 5.82
N GLY A 47 -1.26 -19.51 7.04
CA GLY A 47 -0.32 -20.56 7.45
C GLY A 47 1.04 -20.38 6.76
N PRO A 48 1.84 -21.45 6.57
CA PRO A 48 3.14 -21.37 5.91
C PRO A 48 3.04 -20.61 4.57
N SER A 49 3.77 -19.51 4.47
CA SER A 49 3.74 -18.60 3.32
C SER A 49 5.14 -18.09 3.02
N VAL A 50 5.32 -17.64 1.78
CA VAL A 50 6.57 -17.06 1.30
C VAL A 50 6.30 -15.69 0.72
N LEU A 51 7.26 -14.78 0.92
CA LEU A 51 7.24 -13.49 0.24
C LEU A 51 7.36 -13.75 -1.26
N SER A 52 6.36 -13.32 -2.01
CA SER A 52 6.28 -13.50 -3.46
C SER A 52 6.61 -12.22 -4.23
N ASN A 53 6.34 -11.05 -3.65
CA ASN A 53 6.63 -9.76 -4.26
C ASN A 53 6.95 -8.72 -3.17
N ASP A 54 7.98 -7.92 -3.44
CA ASP A 54 8.33 -6.70 -2.70
C ASP A 54 8.76 -5.66 -3.75
N ASP A 55 7.79 -4.86 -4.21
CA ASP A 55 8.04 -3.78 -5.15
C ASP A 55 8.01 -2.42 -4.43
N MET A 56 9.01 -1.61 -4.75
CA MET A 56 9.20 -0.26 -4.25
C MET A 56 9.39 0.72 -5.41
N GLY A 57 8.39 0.77 -6.30
CA GLY A 57 8.30 1.81 -7.30
C GLY A 57 8.28 3.22 -6.68
N ARG A 58 8.75 4.22 -7.43
CA ARG A 58 8.76 5.63 -6.95
C ARG A 58 7.37 6.19 -6.59
N ARG A 59 6.28 5.54 -7.06
CA ARG A 59 4.90 5.98 -6.87
C ARG A 59 3.98 4.88 -6.33
N SER A 60 4.52 3.71 -6.08
CA SER A 60 3.78 2.55 -5.65
C SER A 60 4.65 1.70 -4.74
N THR A 61 4.04 1.09 -3.74
CA THR A 61 4.67 0.07 -2.94
C THR A 61 3.73 -1.11 -2.85
N GLU A 62 4.28 -2.30 -2.98
CA GLU A 62 3.53 -3.54 -2.98
C GLU A 62 4.29 -4.59 -2.20
N CYS A 63 3.56 -5.29 -1.34
CA CYS A 63 4.06 -6.46 -0.63
C CYS A 63 3.05 -7.58 -0.82
N GLN A 64 3.52 -8.78 -1.16
CA GLN A 64 2.65 -9.93 -1.32
C GLN A 64 3.28 -11.19 -0.73
N TYR A 65 2.49 -11.90 0.06
CA TYR A 65 2.78 -13.25 0.51
C TYR A 65 1.83 -14.23 -0.16
N MET A 66 2.36 -15.40 -0.50
CA MET A 66 1.60 -16.51 -1.09
C MET A 66 1.76 -17.78 -0.26
N SER A 67 0.69 -18.58 -0.20
CA SER A 67 0.71 -19.91 0.39
C SER A 67 0.15 -20.91 -0.61
N THR A 68 1.03 -21.78 -1.10
CA THR A 68 0.65 -22.92 -1.94
C THR A 68 -0.23 -23.91 -1.16
N PRO A 69 0.12 -24.31 0.09
CA PRO A 69 -0.71 -25.24 0.85
C PRO A 69 -2.12 -24.73 1.14
N ALA A 70 -2.27 -23.43 1.44
CA ALA A 70 -3.58 -22.84 1.70
C ALA A 70 -4.31 -22.36 0.44
N GLY A 71 -3.65 -22.36 -0.72
CA GLY A 71 -4.21 -21.90 -1.99
C GLY A 71 -4.66 -20.43 -1.93
N GLY A 72 -3.80 -19.54 -1.43
CA GLY A 72 -4.17 -18.14 -1.19
C GLY A 72 -3.01 -17.15 -1.21
N SER A 73 -3.36 -15.86 -1.18
CA SER A 73 -2.39 -14.76 -1.05
C SER A 73 -2.92 -13.66 -0.14
N VAL A 74 -2.00 -12.93 0.47
CA VAL A 74 -2.27 -11.67 1.16
C VAL A 74 -1.38 -10.65 0.48
N ASN A 75 -1.98 -9.56 0.03
CA ASN A 75 -1.29 -8.44 -0.59
C ASN A 75 -1.67 -7.13 0.07
N LEU A 76 -0.70 -6.23 0.11
CA LEU A 76 -0.91 -4.85 0.47
C LEU A 76 -0.21 -3.99 -0.59
N GLN A 77 -0.95 -3.09 -1.19
CA GLN A 77 -0.44 -2.17 -2.20
C GLN A 77 -0.86 -0.75 -1.85
N ALA A 78 0.02 0.21 -2.00
CA ALA A 78 -0.32 1.62 -1.95
C ALA A 78 0.23 2.34 -3.19
N GLU A 79 -0.59 3.16 -3.84
CA GLU A 79 -0.24 3.87 -5.07
C GLU A 79 -0.68 5.33 -4.99
N ARG A 80 0.17 6.24 -5.47
CA ARG A 80 -0.19 7.66 -5.66
C ARG A 80 -0.82 7.91 -7.02
N PHE A 81 -2.05 8.40 -7.02
CA PHE A 81 -2.76 8.80 -8.23
C PHE A 81 -2.29 10.18 -8.70
N LYS A 82 -1.62 10.22 -9.87
CA LYS A 82 -1.31 11.50 -10.53
C LYS A 82 -2.56 12.34 -10.78
N LYS A 83 -2.58 13.56 -10.23
CA LYS A 83 -3.50 14.63 -10.65
C LYS A 83 -3.35 14.88 -12.15
N THR A 84 -4.46 15.08 -12.84
CA THR A 84 -4.49 15.50 -14.23
C THR A 84 -4.98 16.94 -14.33
N LYS A 85 -4.88 17.57 -15.52
CA LYS A 85 -5.47 18.89 -15.74
C LYS A 85 -7.00 18.92 -15.59
N LYS A 86 -7.67 17.77 -15.65
CA LYS A 86 -9.13 17.64 -15.71
C LYS A 86 -9.76 17.07 -14.44
N GLU A 87 -8.97 16.43 -13.57
CA GLU A 87 -9.48 15.68 -12.42
C GLU A 87 -8.38 15.48 -11.37
N SER A 88 -8.77 15.55 -10.10
CA SER A 88 -7.90 15.21 -8.97
C SER A 88 -7.57 13.70 -8.91
N GLY A 89 -6.48 13.35 -8.24
CA GLY A 89 -6.14 11.93 -8.02
C GLY A 89 -7.23 11.21 -7.22
N THR A 90 -7.80 11.91 -6.23
CA THR A 90 -8.87 11.44 -5.33
C THR A 90 -10.16 11.13 -6.07
N GLU A 91 -10.64 12.02 -6.94
CA GLU A 91 -11.88 11.77 -7.72
C GLU A 91 -11.71 10.58 -8.67
N ARG A 92 -10.54 10.47 -9.30
CA ARG A 92 -10.22 9.33 -10.17
C ARG A 92 -10.18 8.02 -9.38
N ALA A 93 -9.58 8.03 -8.19
CA ALA A 93 -9.54 6.89 -7.29
C ALA A 93 -10.95 6.47 -6.85
N ARG A 94 -11.78 7.44 -6.43
CA ARG A 94 -13.18 7.22 -6.03
C ARG A 94 -14.00 6.61 -7.13
N ARG A 95 -13.94 7.16 -8.36
CA ARG A 95 -14.65 6.60 -9.52
C ARG A 95 -14.21 5.16 -9.79
N ASN A 96 -12.90 4.89 -9.76
CA ASN A 96 -12.36 3.55 -9.97
C ASN A 96 -12.89 2.58 -8.89
N ALA A 97 -12.83 2.98 -7.62
CA ALA A 97 -13.32 2.16 -6.51
C ALA A 97 -14.83 1.88 -6.62
N LEU A 98 -15.66 2.89 -6.93
CA LEU A 98 -17.10 2.71 -7.14
C LEU A 98 -17.40 1.74 -8.30
N ARG A 99 -16.65 1.82 -9.40
CA ARG A 99 -16.85 0.96 -10.57
C ARG A 99 -16.57 -0.53 -10.25
N HIS A 100 -15.58 -0.81 -9.41
CA HIS A 100 -15.09 -2.18 -9.18
C HIS A 100 -15.60 -2.80 -7.86
N HIS A 101 -15.97 -2.00 -6.87
CA HIS A 101 -16.35 -2.46 -5.53
C HIS A 101 -17.79 -2.08 -5.14
N GLY A 102 -18.44 -1.19 -5.90
CA GLY A 102 -19.85 -0.88 -5.78
C GLY A 102 -20.21 0.11 -4.68
N LYS A 103 -20.09 -0.28 -3.41
CA LYS A 103 -20.58 0.53 -2.27
C LYS A 103 -19.48 0.88 -1.26
N PRO A 104 -19.57 2.07 -0.62
CA PRO A 104 -18.66 2.43 0.45
C PRO A 104 -18.68 1.41 1.61
N TYR A 105 -17.51 1.14 2.16
CA TYR A 105 -17.28 0.31 3.33
C TYR A 105 -17.18 1.19 4.59
N PRO A 106 -18.10 1.06 5.56
CA PRO A 106 -18.10 1.89 6.75
C PRO A 106 -17.05 1.44 7.78
N GLY A 107 -16.66 2.34 8.69
CA GLY A 107 -15.96 2.00 9.93
C GLY A 107 -14.45 2.19 9.96
N LEU A 108 -13.82 2.62 8.86
CA LEU A 108 -12.37 2.91 8.81
C LEU A 108 -12.02 4.40 9.05
N GLY A 109 -13.01 5.27 9.28
CA GLY A 109 -12.79 6.72 9.44
C GLY A 109 -12.31 7.44 8.17
N ARG A 110 -12.11 6.69 7.08
CA ARG A 110 -11.70 7.15 5.76
C ARG A 110 -12.67 6.59 4.71
N GLU A 111 -12.63 7.17 3.51
CA GLU A 111 -13.39 6.64 2.39
C GLU A 111 -12.80 5.29 1.96
N ALA A 112 -13.62 4.24 2.02
CA ALA A 112 -13.19 2.88 1.73
C ALA A 112 -14.25 2.09 0.98
N TYR A 113 -13.83 0.99 0.36
CA TYR A 113 -14.67 0.13 -0.46
C TYR A 113 -14.19 -1.32 -0.34
N LEU A 114 -15.11 -2.25 -0.10
CA LEU A 114 -14.77 -3.67 0.05
C LEU A 114 -15.50 -4.48 -1.01
N ALA A 115 -14.74 -5.22 -1.82
CA ALA A 115 -15.28 -6.27 -2.67
C ALA A 115 -14.84 -7.62 -2.14
N ILE A 116 -15.76 -8.59 -2.11
CA ILE A 116 -15.46 -9.98 -1.76
C ILE A 116 -16.00 -10.86 -2.88
N PHE A 117 -15.09 -11.62 -3.49
CA PHE A 117 -15.35 -12.54 -4.57
C PHE A 117 -15.23 -13.96 -4.03
N ARG A 118 -16.24 -14.78 -4.28
CA ARG A 118 -16.13 -16.23 -4.03
C ARG A 118 -15.40 -16.84 -5.21
N LEU A 119 -14.33 -17.58 -4.95
CA LEU A 119 -13.66 -18.32 -6.01
C LEU A 119 -14.41 -19.63 -6.25
N PRO A 120 -14.46 -20.11 -7.50
CA PRO A 120 -14.94 -21.45 -7.77
C PRO A 120 -14.05 -22.45 -7.03
N ALA A 121 -14.66 -23.31 -6.22
CA ALA A 121 -13.94 -24.43 -5.63
C ALA A 121 -13.52 -25.40 -6.75
N PRO A 122 -12.28 -25.91 -6.76
CA PRO A 122 -11.90 -27.01 -7.64
C PRO A 122 -12.86 -28.21 -7.44
N PRO A 123 -13.15 -28.99 -8.49
CA PRO A 123 -13.96 -30.20 -8.38
C PRO A 123 -13.40 -31.13 -7.29
N GLY A 124 -14.26 -31.65 -6.40
CA GLY A 124 -13.86 -32.54 -5.31
C GLY A 124 -13.37 -31.84 -4.03
N THR A 125 -13.36 -30.50 -3.99
CA THR A 125 -13.06 -29.75 -2.76
C THR A 125 -14.30 -29.63 -1.90
N ASP A 126 -14.14 -29.73 -0.57
CA ASP A 126 -15.21 -29.51 0.40
C ASP A 126 -15.91 -28.15 0.14
N PRO A 127 -17.24 -28.12 -0.06
CA PRO A 127 -18.01 -26.90 -0.25
C PRO A 127 -17.90 -25.90 0.91
N GLU A 128 -17.57 -26.35 2.13
CA GLU A 128 -17.37 -25.48 3.29
C GLU A 128 -15.97 -24.83 3.31
N LEU A 129 -15.00 -25.38 2.59
CA LEU A 129 -13.65 -24.83 2.43
C LEU A 129 -13.52 -23.83 1.27
N ARG A 130 -14.66 -23.34 0.74
CA ARG A 130 -14.68 -22.42 -0.40
C ARG A 130 -13.81 -21.18 -0.14
N THR A 131 -12.68 -21.13 -0.85
CA THR A 131 -11.78 -19.99 -0.82
C THR A 131 -12.45 -18.79 -1.49
N GLY A 132 -12.31 -17.64 -0.86
CA GLY A 132 -12.69 -16.35 -1.40
C GLY A 132 -11.50 -15.42 -1.45
N MET A 133 -11.64 -14.35 -2.22
CA MET A 133 -10.70 -13.24 -2.23
C MET A 133 -11.46 -11.96 -1.90
N GLY A 134 -10.99 -11.22 -0.90
CA GLY A 134 -11.44 -9.86 -0.65
C GLY A 134 -10.39 -8.87 -1.11
N GLN A 135 -10.84 -7.70 -1.55
CA GLN A 135 -10.00 -6.53 -1.70
C GLN A 135 -10.70 -5.34 -1.06
N LEU A 136 -10.07 -4.82 -0.01
CA LEU A 136 -10.43 -3.57 0.63
C LEU A 136 -9.58 -2.45 0.05
N VAL A 137 -10.24 -1.42 -0.46
CA VAL A 137 -9.62 -0.22 -1.03
C VAL A 137 -9.91 0.95 -0.10
N ILE A 138 -8.89 1.71 0.24
CA ILE A 138 -8.96 2.91 1.07
C ILE A 138 -8.40 4.07 0.26
N ILE A 139 -9.07 5.22 0.31
CA ILE A 139 -8.64 6.44 -0.37
C ILE A 139 -8.26 7.46 0.71
N VAL A 140 -7.01 7.92 0.64
CA VAL A 140 -6.45 8.95 1.54
C VAL A 140 -5.80 10.02 0.66
N ASP A 141 -6.49 11.15 0.47
CA ASP A 141 -6.10 12.21 -0.46
C ASP A 141 -5.79 11.66 -1.86
N ASP A 142 -4.55 11.77 -2.34
CA ASP A 142 -4.10 11.26 -3.63
C ASP A 142 -3.47 9.86 -3.56
N VAL A 143 -3.55 9.18 -2.42
CA VAL A 143 -3.06 7.82 -2.19
C VAL A 143 -4.23 6.82 -2.14
N VAL A 144 -4.08 5.71 -2.84
CA VAL A 144 -4.99 4.57 -2.79
C VAL A 144 -4.26 3.40 -2.18
N VAL A 145 -4.83 2.83 -1.11
CA VAL A 145 -4.33 1.64 -0.43
C VAL A 145 -5.26 0.48 -0.76
N ARG A 146 -4.71 -0.68 -1.10
CA ARG A 146 -5.44 -1.91 -1.44
C ARG A 146 -4.91 -3.03 -0.55
N ALA A 147 -5.77 -3.57 0.31
CA ALA A 147 -5.50 -4.74 1.13
C ALA A 147 -6.28 -5.94 0.55
N GLY A 148 -5.59 -6.79 -0.21
CA GLY A 148 -6.14 -8.00 -0.79
C GLY A 148 -5.87 -9.21 0.11
N VAL A 149 -6.91 -9.97 0.44
CA VAL A 149 -6.80 -11.15 1.30
C VAL A 149 -7.56 -12.32 0.71
N GLY A 150 -6.87 -13.42 0.47
CA GLY A 150 -7.46 -14.74 0.30
C GLY A 150 -7.81 -15.36 1.65
N GLY A 151 -8.95 -16.03 1.74
CA GLY A 151 -9.36 -16.67 2.98
C GLY A 151 -10.44 -17.73 2.80
N ARG A 152 -10.70 -18.48 3.88
CA ARG A 152 -11.67 -19.58 3.90
C ARG A 152 -13.09 -19.14 4.19
N SER A 153 -13.27 -17.93 4.71
CA SER A 153 -14.59 -17.36 4.99
C SER A 153 -14.64 -15.86 4.71
N VAL A 154 -15.83 -15.35 4.42
CA VAL A 154 -16.09 -13.91 4.26
C VAL A 154 -15.72 -13.13 5.52
N LYS A 155 -15.92 -13.73 6.70
CA LYS A 155 -15.62 -13.12 7.99
C LYS A 155 -14.11 -12.95 8.16
N ASP A 156 -13.32 -13.98 7.86
CA ASP A 156 -11.86 -13.95 7.99
C ASP A 156 -11.25 -12.97 6.99
N ILE A 157 -11.73 -13.01 5.74
CA ILE A 157 -11.32 -12.07 4.69
C ILE A 157 -11.55 -10.64 5.15
N ARG A 158 -12.75 -10.33 5.65
CA ARG A 158 -13.06 -8.98 6.14
C ARG A 158 -12.17 -8.59 7.32
N ALA A 159 -12.03 -9.46 8.31
CA ALA A 159 -11.25 -9.16 9.51
C ALA A 159 -9.76 -8.89 9.17
N ALA A 160 -9.17 -9.72 8.30
CA ALA A 160 -7.79 -9.57 7.88
C ALA A 160 -7.58 -8.34 6.99
N SER A 161 -8.49 -8.08 6.03
CA SER A 161 -8.45 -6.85 5.23
C SER A 161 -8.56 -5.60 6.12
N ASP A 162 -9.51 -5.57 7.06
CA ASP A 162 -9.67 -4.46 8.00
C ASP A 162 -8.44 -4.25 8.88
N HIS A 163 -7.83 -5.35 9.35
CA HIS A 163 -6.61 -5.27 10.15
C HIS A 163 -5.47 -4.62 9.36
N LEU A 164 -5.20 -5.09 8.14
CA LEU A 164 -4.15 -4.51 7.28
C LEU A 164 -4.43 -3.05 6.95
N ALA A 165 -5.70 -2.73 6.65
CA ALA A 165 -6.13 -1.37 6.38
C ALA A 165 -5.83 -0.43 7.54
N ARG A 166 -6.22 -0.82 8.77
CA ARG A 166 -5.97 -0.03 9.98
C ARG A 166 -4.47 0.08 10.26
N ALA A 167 -3.74 -1.03 10.17
CA ALA A 167 -2.29 -1.02 10.38
C ALA A 167 -1.57 -0.07 9.41
N TYR A 168 -2.03 0.03 8.16
CA TYR A 168 -1.48 0.99 7.20
C TYR A 168 -1.87 2.44 7.56
N LEU A 169 -3.14 2.68 7.91
CA LEU A 169 -3.62 4.01 8.32
C LEU A 169 -2.90 4.52 9.57
N ASP A 170 -2.68 3.66 10.57
CA ASP A 170 -1.97 4.01 11.80
C ASP A 170 -0.52 4.47 11.51
N ARG A 171 0.11 3.93 10.47
CA ARG A 171 1.45 4.37 10.01
C ARG A 171 1.43 5.65 9.19
N LEU A 172 0.29 6.04 8.63
CA LEU A 172 0.14 7.32 7.94
C LEU A 172 -0.11 8.47 8.92
N ASP A 173 -0.81 8.20 10.02
CA ASP A 173 -1.21 9.20 11.00
C ASP A 173 -0.18 9.43 12.13
N GLY A 174 0.83 8.56 12.26
CA GLY A 174 1.91 8.63 13.26
C GLY A 174 3.20 9.28 12.77
#